data_AF-A0A927D183-F1
#
_entry.id   AF-A0A927D183-F1
#
_cell.length_a   1.000
_cell.length_b   1.000
_cell.length_c   1.000
_cell.angle_alpha   90.00
_cell.angle_beta   90.00
_cell.angle_gamma   90.00
#
_symmetry.space_group_name_H-M   'P 1'
#
loop_
_entity.id
_entity.type
_entity.pdbx_description
1 polymer ?
#
loop_
_entity_poly.entity_id
_entity_poly.type
_entity_poly.pdbx_seq_one_letter_code
_entity_poly.pdbx_strand_id
1 'polypeptide(L)'
;MKKEALYHSWLVVVIFVLAVNYVLFNTSFGISILPDEPNFVVIGSILDLAVVAPLMFLAWMRKWRWKNIILSMASGLVLVRFLIPMKYLTPFEKITWVGFAVEAVFILLTIFKNMPTIVRSVRESELPVVFSFSAAVREQAREHPIVKVLFEVTHPTVILKLKSPVEAILLMGLRRRYKK
;
A
#
# COMPACT_ATOMS: atom_id res chain seq x y z
N MET A 1 -9.20 -27.25 -10.81
CA MET A 1 -7.89 -26.89 -11.43
C MET A 1 -7.88 -25.62 -12.29
N LYS A 2 -8.89 -25.30 -13.12
CA LYS A 2 -8.82 -24.13 -14.04
C LYS A 2 -8.83 -22.73 -13.39
N LYS A 3 -9.46 -22.55 -12.22
CA LYS A 3 -9.63 -21.21 -11.59
C LYS A 3 -8.35 -20.63 -11.00
N GLU A 4 -7.42 -21.47 -10.52
CA GLU A 4 -6.14 -21.05 -9.95
C GLU A 4 -5.12 -20.64 -11.04
N ALA A 5 -5.14 -21.32 -12.19
CA ALA A 5 -4.29 -20.97 -13.32
C ALA A 5 -4.62 -19.58 -13.88
N LEU A 6 -5.92 -19.27 -14.03
CA LEU A 6 -6.41 -17.94 -14.44
C LEU A 6 -5.97 -16.82 -13.50
N TYR A 7 -5.83 -17.09 -12.20
CA TYR A 7 -5.39 -16.10 -11.21
C TYR A 7 -3.93 -15.69 -11.45
N HIS A 8 -3.05 -16.67 -11.65
CA HIS A 8 -1.65 -16.40 -11.97
C HIS A 8 -1.52 -15.67 -13.31
N SER A 9 -2.40 -15.95 -14.28
CA SER A 9 -2.40 -15.26 -15.57
C SER A 9 -2.60 -13.74 -15.44
N TRP A 10 -3.55 -13.25 -14.63
CA TRP A 10 -3.76 -11.80 -14.47
C TRP A 10 -2.56 -11.10 -13.85
N LEU A 11 -1.92 -11.72 -12.85
CA LEU A 11 -0.72 -11.18 -12.21
C LEU A 11 0.45 -11.13 -13.20
N VAL A 12 0.65 -12.19 -13.97
CA VAL A 12 1.69 -12.25 -15.02
C VAL A 12 1.50 -11.11 -16.02
N VAL A 13 0.26 -10.82 -16.45
CA VAL A 13 0.04 -9.69 -17.37
C VAL A 13 0.34 -8.34 -16.71
N VAL A 14 -0.02 -8.13 -15.45
CA VAL A 14 0.34 -6.89 -14.73
C VAL A 14 1.86 -6.72 -14.68
N ILE A 15 2.60 -7.76 -14.30
CA ILE A 15 4.07 -7.72 -14.29
C ILE A 15 4.62 -7.43 -15.68
N PHE A 16 4.06 -8.07 -16.71
CA PHE A 16 4.48 -7.86 -18.09
C PHE A 16 4.27 -6.41 -18.53
N VAL A 17 3.10 -5.83 -18.26
CA VAL A 17 2.79 -4.42 -18.56
C VAL A 17 3.77 -3.48 -17.85
N LEU A 18 4.07 -3.72 -16.57
CA LEU A 18 5.03 -2.93 -15.81
C LEU A 18 6.44 -3.05 -16.39
N ALA A 19 6.88 -4.26 -16.72
CA ALA A 19 8.21 -4.53 -17.27
C ALA A 19 8.39 -3.88 -18.65
N VAL A 20 7.41 -4.01 -19.54
CA VAL A 20 7.45 -3.40 -20.87
C VAL A 20 7.52 -1.87 -20.78
N ASN A 21 6.68 -1.25 -19.96
CA ASN A 21 6.70 0.21 -19.77
C ASN A 21 8.00 0.69 -19.10
N TYR A 22 8.53 -0.07 -18.14
CA TYR A 22 9.81 0.24 -17.53
C TYR A 22 10.95 0.21 -18.57
N VAL A 23 11.03 -0.88 -19.36
CA VAL A 23 12.05 -1.04 -20.40
C VAL A 23 11.94 0.07 -21.44
N LEU A 24 10.72 0.39 -21.88
CA LEU A 24 10.45 1.40 -22.90
C LEU A 24 11.02 2.79 -22.56
N PHE A 25 10.88 3.23 -21.30
CA PHE A 25 11.31 4.58 -20.91
C PHE A 25 12.63 4.68 -20.15
N ASN A 26 13.14 3.57 -19.57
CA ASN A 26 14.32 3.60 -18.69
C ASN A 26 15.54 2.88 -19.27
N THR A 27 15.43 2.21 -20.42
CA THR A 27 16.56 1.52 -21.04
C THR A 27 16.96 2.17 -22.37
N SER A 28 18.23 2.06 -22.74
CA SER A 28 18.73 2.55 -24.03
C SER A 28 18.03 1.89 -25.22
N PHE A 29 17.67 0.61 -25.09
CA PHE A 29 16.90 -0.12 -26.10
C PHE A 29 15.51 0.48 -26.28
N GLY A 30 14.77 0.70 -25.18
CA GLY A 30 13.45 1.33 -25.24
C GLY A 30 13.50 2.72 -25.88
N ILE A 31 14.45 3.55 -25.46
CA ILE A 31 14.63 4.91 -26.00
C ILE A 31 14.93 4.90 -27.51
N SER A 32 15.65 3.89 -28.02
CA SER A 32 15.94 3.78 -29.46
C SER A 32 14.72 3.42 -30.32
N ILE A 33 13.64 2.90 -29.70
CA ILE A 33 12.39 2.52 -30.37
C ILE A 33 11.34 3.64 -30.27
N LEU A 34 11.55 4.61 -29.38
CA LEU A 34 10.64 5.75 -29.26
C LEU A 34 10.69 6.58 -30.56
N PRO A 35 9.52 6.94 -31.12
CA PRO A 35 9.46 7.87 -32.24
C PRO A 35 9.90 9.28 -31.81
N ASP A 36 10.24 10.13 -32.79
CA ASP A 36 10.64 11.52 -32.56
C ASP A 36 9.58 12.30 -31.76
N GLU A 37 8.29 11.98 -31.97
CA GLU A 37 7.17 12.47 -31.17
C GLU A 37 6.54 11.34 -30.34
N PRO A 38 6.99 11.12 -29.09
CA PRO A 38 6.54 9.99 -28.27
C PRO A 38 5.16 10.18 -27.63
N ASN A 39 4.47 11.30 -27.88
CA ASN A 39 3.24 11.69 -27.18
C ASN A 39 2.17 10.59 -27.18
N PHE A 40 1.92 9.95 -28.34
CA PHE A 40 0.93 8.87 -28.44
C PHE A 40 1.34 7.61 -27.68
N VAL A 41 2.63 7.26 -27.72
CA VAL A 41 3.19 6.13 -26.97
C VAL A 41 3.05 6.38 -25.47
N VAL A 42 3.35 7.60 -25.03
CA VAL A 42 3.22 8.01 -23.63
C VAL A 42 1.76 7.96 -23.17
N ILE A 43 0.79 8.41 -23.98
CA ILE A 43 -0.63 8.32 -23.65
C ILE A 43 -1.06 6.86 -23.48
N GLY A 44 -0.63 5.97 -24.40
CA GLY A 44 -0.88 4.54 -24.29
C GLY A 44 -0.34 3.96 -22.99
N SER A 45 0.91 4.29 -22.65
CA SER A 45 1.55 3.88 -21.40
C SER A 45 0.87 4.45 -20.15
N ILE A 46 0.41 5.70 -20.17
CA ILE A 46 -0.37 6.29 -19.08
C ILE A 46 -1.65 5.48 -18.88
N LEU A 47 -2.36 5.13 -19.95
CA LEU A 47 -3.58 4.34 -19.88
C LEU A 47 -3.32 2.92 -19.37
N ASP A 48 -2.27 2.27 -19.86
CA ASP A 48 -1.89 0.93 -19.43
C ASP A 48 -1.55 0.90 -17.93
N LEU A 49 -0.84 1.91 -17.43
CA LEU A 49 -0.40 1.98 -16.04
C LEU A 49 -1.47 2.53 -15.08
N ALA A 50 -2.27 3.52 -15.49
CA ALA A 50 -3.29 4.15 -14.65
C ALA A 50 -4.63 3.42 -14.65
N VAL A 51 -4.91 2.63 -15.69
CA VAL A 51 -6.22 1.98 -15.88
C VAL A 51 -6.06 0.47 -16.01
N VAL A 52 -5.34 0.00 -17.03
CA VAL A 52 -5.32 -1.44 -17.39
C VAL A 52 -4.68 -2.27 -16.29
N ALA A 53 -3.46 -1.94 -15.86
CA ALA A 53 -2.75 -2.66 -14.82
C ALA A 53 -3.50 -2.66 -13.46
N PRO A 54 -4.04 -1.51 -12.97
CA PRO A 54 -4.89 -1.49 -11.78
C PRO A 54 -6.15 -2.35 -11.87
N LEU A 55 -6.84 -2.32 -13.01
CA LEU A 55 -8.03 -3.13 -13.23
C LEU A 55 -7.69 -4.62 -13.28
N MET A 56 -6.58 -5.00 -13.93
CA MET A 56 -6.10 -6.38 -13.94
C MET A 56 -5.65 -6.84 -12.54
N PHE A 57 -5.02 -5.96 -11.78
CA PHE A 57 -4.66 -6.21 -10.38
C PHE A 57 -5.90 -6.39 -9.48
N LEU A 58 -6.97 -5.65 -9.72
CA LEU A 58 -8.25 -5.86 -9.05
C LEU A 58 -8.97 -7.13 -9.50
N ALA A 59 -8.90 -7.47 -10.78
CA ALA A 59 -9.44 -8.71 -11.33
C ALA A 59 -8.77 -9.92 -10.65
N TRP A 60 -7.44 -9.83 -10.46
CA TRP A 60 -6.65 -10.76 -9.66
C TRP A 60 -7.19 -10.83 -8.22
N MET A 61 -7.24 -9.70 -7.49
CA MET A 61 -7.74 -9.69 -6.10
C MET A 61 -9.25 -10.00 -5.95
N ARG A 62 -10.03 -10.06 -7.03
CA ARG A 62 -11.50 -10.19 -7.06
C ARG A 62 -12.25 -9.17 -6.19
N LYS A 63 -11.71 -7.97 -6.07
CA LYS A 63 -12.20 -6.92 -5.16
C LYS A 63 -12.93 -5.78 -5.90
N TRP A 64 -13.92 -6.10 -6.73
CA TRP A 64 -14.64 -5.18 -7.65
C TRP A 64 -15.55 -4.12 -7.02
N ARG A 65 -15.30 -3.70 -5.79
CA ARG A 65 -16.05 -2.58 -5.18
C ARG A 65 -15.56 -1.27 -5.78
N TRP A 66 -16.46 -0.35 -6.08
CA TRP A 66 -16.14 1.00 -6.59
C TRP A 66 -15.04 1.72 -5.80
N LYS A 67 -15.05 1.61 -4.48
CA LYS A 67 -13.99 2.18 -3.62
C LYS A 67 -12.60 1.62 -3.93
N ASN A 68 -12.50 0.32 -4.21
CA ASN A 68 -11.24 -0.34 -4.55
C ASN A 68 -10.82 -0.02 -6.00
N ILE A 69 -11.78 0.14 -6.92
CA ILE A 69 -11.54 0.59 -8.29
C ILE A 69 -10.86 1.95 -8.26
N ILE A 70 -11.47 2.94 -7.59
CA ILE A 70 -10.92 4.28 -7.45
C ILE A 70 -9.53 4.22 -6.81
N LEU A 71 -9.38 3.49 -5.70
CA LEU A 71 -8.10 3.34 -5.00
C LEU A 71 -7.01 2.69 -5.88
N SER A 72 -7.37 1.70 -6.70
CA SER A 72 -6.42 1.03 -7.60
C SER A 72 -5.98 1.95 -8.73
N MET A 73 -6.93 2.67 -9.37
CA MET A 73 -6.63 3.57 -10.48
C MET A 73 -5.74 4.73 -10.01
N ALA A 74 -6.03 5.24 -8.82
CA ALA A 74 -5.17 6.14 -8.08
C ALA A 74 -3.73 5.61 -7.96
N SER A 75 -3.56 4.41 -7.38
CA SER A 75 -2.23 3.80 -7.28
C SER A 75 -1.55 3.60 -8.64
N GLY A 76 -2.32 3.37 -9.70
CA GLY A 76 -1.84 3.33 -11.08
C GLY A 76 -1.30 4.66 -11.57
N LEU A 77 -1.93 5.77 -11.21
CA LEU A 77 -1.46 7.11 -11.54
C LEU A 77 -0.16 7.46 -10.81
N VAL A 78 0.00 6.98 -9.57
CA VAL A 78 1.28 7.06 -8.86
C VAL A 78 2.36 6.24 -9.59
N LEU A 79 2.02 5.04 -10.06
CA LEU A 79 2.94 4.19 -10.86
C LEU A 79 3.37 4.87 -12.16
N VAL A 80 2.48 5.61 -12.85
CA VAL A 80 2.84 6.39 -14.04
C VAL A 80 4.03 7.30 -13.76
N ARG A 81 4.02 8.02 -12.63
CA ARG A 81 5.09 8.95 -12.27
C ARG A 81 6.40 8.26 -11.89
N PHE A 82 6.33 7.03 -11.41
CA PHE A 82 7.50 6.25 -11.05
C PHE A 82 8.14 5.55 -12.26
N LEU A 83 7.33 5.07 -13.21
CA LEU A 83 7.82 4.34 -14.39
C LEU A 83 8.18 5.26 -15.56
N ILE A 84 7.42 6.34 -15.77
CA ILE A 84 7.61 7.25 -16.91
C ILE A 84 8.40 8.49 -16.44
N PRO A 85 9.61 8.76 -16.99
CA PRO A 85 10.40 9.93 -16.69
C PRO A 85 9.63 11.24 -16.95
N MET A 86 9.81 12.23 -16.06
CA MET A 86 9.03 13.47 -16.09
C MET A 86 9.14 14.26 -17.40
N LYS A 87 10.26 14.11 -18.13
CA LYS A 87 10.47 14.71 -19.46
C LYS A 87 9.37 14.35 -20.48
N TYR A 88 8.76 13.17 -20.35
CA TYR A 88 7.68 12.71 -21.23
C TYR A 88 6.29 13.06 -20.70
N LEU A 89 6.16 13.37 -19.40
CA LEU A 89 4.89 13.70 -18.76
C LEU A 89 4.57 15.19 -18.80
N THR A 90 5.49 16.05 -19.26
CA THR A 90 5.29 17.51 -19.33
C THR A 90 4.02 17.94 -20.07
N PRO A 91 3.57 17.30 -21.18
CA PRO A 91 2.33 17.70 -21.84
C PRO A 91 1.08 17.27 -21.05
N PHE A 92 1.22 16.31 -20.14
CA PHE A 92 0.13 15.66 -19.39
C PHE A 92 0.17 15.98 -17.89
N GLU A 93 1.03 16.91 -17.48
CA GLU A 93 1.26 17.25 -16.08
C GLU A 93 -0.05 17.57 -15.35
N LYS A 94 -0.92 18.37 -15.98
CA LYS A 94 -2.24 18.74 -15.45
C LYS A 94 -3.09 17.52 -15.09
N ILE A 95 -3.12 16.50 -15.95
CA ILE A 95 -3.93 15.29 -15.74
C ILE A 95 -3.38 14.50 -14.55
N THR A 96 -2.06 14.34 -14.48
CA THR A 96 -1.43 13.58 -13.37
C THR A 96 -1.55 14.30 -12.02
N TRP A 97 -1.54 15.64 -11.99
CA TRP A 97 -1.75 16.40 -10.76
C TRP A 97 -3.18 16.31 -10.24
N VAL A 98 -4.17 16.34 -11.13
CA VAL A 98 -5.58 16.19 -10.74
C VAL A 98 -5.80 14.87 -10.01
N GLY A 99 -5.30 13.76 -10.54
CA GLY A 99 -5.50 12.47 -9.87
C GLY A 99 -4.75 12.36 -8.54
N PHE A 100 -3.53 12.93 -8.44
CA PHE A 100 -2.81 13.01 -7.16
C PHE A 100 -3.58 13.84 -6.12
N ALA A 101 -4.23 14.94 -6.54
CA ALA A 101 -5.06 15.75 -5.66
C ALA A 101 -6.31 14.99 -5.19
N VAL A 102 -6.97 14.24 -6.07
CA VAL A 102 -8.13 13.40 -5.71
C VAL A 102 -7.73 12.33 -4.69
N GLU A 103 -6.57 11.69 -4.87
CA GLU A 103 -6.02 10.73 -3.93
C GLU A 103 -5.76 11.33 -2.55
N ALA A 104 -5.06 12.47 -2.51
CA ALA A 104 -4.75 13.16 -1.27
C ALA A 104 -6.02 13.51 -0.50
N VAL A 105 -7.05 14.01 -1.21
CA VAL A 105 -8.36 14.31 -0.61
C VAL A 105 -9.04 13.05 -0.08
N PHE A 106 -9.04 11.94 -0.82
CA PHE A 106 -9.68 10.69 -0.38
C PHE A 106 -9.00 10.10 0.86
N ILE A 107 -7.66 10.12 0.89
CA ILE A 107 -6.87 9.70 2.06
C ILE A 107 -7.17 10.62 3.25
N LEU A 108 -7.19 11.93 3.04
CA LEU A 108 -7.45 12.93 4.07
C LEU A 108 -8.85 12.74 4.68
N LEU A 109 -9.89 12.57 3.85
CA LEU A 109 -11.26 12.29 4.30
C LEU A 109 -11.35 10.99 5.11
N THR A 110 -10.62 9.96 4.69
CA THR A 110 -10.59 8.67 5.40
C THR A 110 -9.94 8.82 6.78
N ILE A 111 -8.88 9.61 6.89
CA ILE A 111 -8.24 9.92 8.18
C ILE A 111 -9.20 10.70 9.07
N PHE A 112 -9.74 11.83 8.60
CA PHE A 112 -10.62 12.69 9.39
C PHE A 112 -11.87 11.97 9.89
N LYS A 113 -12.46 11.09 9.07
CA LYS A 113 -13.64 10.32 9.48
C LYS A 113 -13.34 9.30 10.57
N ASN A 114 -12.17 8.65 10.51
CA ASN A 114 -11.84 7.54 11.41
C ASN A 114 -11.12 7.99 12.69
N MET A 115 -10.44 9.15 12.65
CA MET A 115 -9.71 9.73 13.78
C MET A 115 -10.56 9.90 15.06
N PRO A 116 -11.76 10.50 15.04
CA PRO A 116 -12.54 10.69 16.27
C PRO A 116 -12.92 9.35 16.93
N THR A 117 -13.22 8.33 16.13
CA THR A 117 -13.51 6.97 16.64
C THR A 117 -12.28 6.35 17.31
N ILE A 118 -11.10 6.49 16.70
CA ILE A 118 -9.83 6.00 17.27
C ILE A 118 -9.52 6.72 18.58
N VAL A 119 -9.65 8.05 18.62
CA VAL A 119 -9.41 8.85 19.84
C VAL A 119 -10.39 8.46 20.96
N ARG A 120 -11.66 8.21 20.62
CA ARG A 120 -12.66 7.77 21.60
C ARG A 120 -12.33 6.40 22.18
N SER A 121 -12.01 5.42 21.33
CA SER A 121 -11.60 4.07 21.74
C SER A 121 -10.33 4.08 22.62
N VAL A 122 -9.36 4.95 22.31
CA VAL A 122 -8.16 5.15 23.13
C VAL A 122 -8.50 5.73 24.51
N ARG A 123 -9.42 6.69 24.56
CA ARG A 123 -9.82 7.38 25.80
C ARG A 123 -10.65 6.51 26.74
N GLU A 124 -11.45 5.60 26.20
CA GLU A 124 -12.29 4.67 26.96
C GLU A 124 -11.52 3.42 27.44
N SER A 125 -10.30 3.22 26.94
CA SER A 125 -9.45 2.08 27.29
C SER A 125 -8.63 2.31 28.57
N GLU A 126 -8.59 1.30 29.43
CA GLU A 126 -7.75 1.28 30.64
C GLU A 126 -6.24 1.08 30.35
N LEU A 127 -5.90 0.67 29.12
CA LEU A 127 -4.51 0.46 28.70
C LEU A 127 -3.76 1.78 28.45
N PRO A 128 -2.43 1.81 28.66
CA PRO A 128 -1.59 2.95 28.28
C PRO A 128 -1.77 3.31 26.81
N VAL A 129 -1.75 4.61 26.51
CA VAL A 129 -2.06 5.21 25.18
C VAL A 129 -1.37 4.49 24.02
N VAL A 130 -0.13 4.05 24.20
CA VAL A 130 0.66 3.37 23.17
C VAL A 130 0.06 2.00 22.78
N PHE A 131 -0.52 1.29 23.74
CA PHE A 131 -1.18 -0.01 23.53
C PHE A 131 -2.63 0.17 23.08
N SER A 132 -3.37 1.09 23.68
CA SER A 132 -4.76 1.34 23.30
C SER A 132 -4.89 1.93 21.90
N PHE A 133 -3.93 2.76 21.48
CA PHE A 133 -3.90 3.30 20.12
C PHE A 133 -3.67 2.21 19.07
N SER A 134 -2.69 1.33 19.28
CA SER A 134 -2.43 0.21 18.36
C SER A 134 -3.60 -0.79 18.33
N ALA A 135 -4.30 -0.98 19.45
CA ALA A 135 -5.52 -1.79 19.51
C ALA A 135 -6.68 -1.13 18.72
N ALA A 136 -6.96 0.16 18.96
CA ALA A 136 -8.02 0.91 18.29
C ALA A 136 -7.78 1.02 16.76
N VAL A 137 -6.53 1.23 16.35
CA VAL A 137 -6.14 1.20 14.93
C VAL A 137 -6.40 -0.17 14.32
N ARG A 138 -6.10 -1.26 15.04
CA ARG A 138 -6.32 -2.63 14.55
C ARG A 138 -7.81 -2.96 14.41
N GLU A 139 -8.63 -2.47 15.31
CA GLU A 139 -10.08 -2.62 15.26
C GLU A 139 -10.65 -1.88 14.05
N GLN A 140 -10.30 -0.60 13.89
CA GLN A 140 -10.72 0.20 12.73
C GLN A 140 -10.14 -0.30 11.40
N ALA A 141 -8.94 -0.89 11.44
CA ALA A 141 -8.28 -1.50 10.29
C ALA A 141 -9.03 -2.72 9.73
N ARG A 142 -9.84 -3.42 10.54
CA ARG A 142 -10.68 -4.53 10.05
C ARG A 142 -11.70 -4.04 9.03
N GLU A 143 -12.24 -2.84 9.23
CA GLU A 143 -13.18 -2.22 8.30
C GLU A 143 -12.49 -1.41 7.20
N HIS A 144 -11.34 -0.81 7.51
CA HIS A 144 -10.63 0.11 6.62
C HIS A 144 -9.13 -0.20 6.53
N PRO A 145 -8.69 -1.01 5.54
CA PRO A 145 -7.30 -1.43 5.39
C PRO A 145 -6.30 -0.28 5.27
N ILE A 146 -6.74 0.88 4.77
CA ILE A 146 -5.94 2.10 4.61
C ILE A 146 -5.49 2.64 5.99
N VAL A 147 -6.34 2.53 7.01
CA VAL A 147 -6.03 2.97 8.38
C VAL A 147 -4.87 2.14 8.96
N LYS A 148 -4.81 0.85 8.63
CA LYS A 148 -3.69 -0.02 9.02
C LYS A 148 -2.37 0.48 8.46
N VAL A 149 -2.29 0.71 7.14
CA VAL A 149 -1.05 1.13 6.48
C VAL A 149 -0.56 2.49 6.99
N LEU A 150 -1.47 3.41 7.31
CA LEU A 150 -1.12 4.76 7.77
C LEU A 150 -0.78 4.84 9.27
N PHE A 151 -1.43 4.04 10.11
CA PHE A 151 -1.37 4.18 11.57
C PHE A 151 -0.81 2.97 12.31
N GLU A 152 -0.45 1.87 11.63
CA GLU A 152 0.20 0.72 12.28
C GLU A 152 1.63 1.09 12.67
N VAL A 153 1.74 1.68 13.86
CA VAL A 153 3.02 1.90 14.55
C VAL A 153 3.58 0.54 14.95
N THR A 154 4.80 0.24 14.50
CA THR A 154 5.52 -0.98 14.87
C THR A 154 5.58 -1.12 16.39
N HIS A 155 5.13 -2.27 16.90
CA HIS A 155 5.09 -2.56 18.32
C HIS A 155 6.51 -2.41 18.91
N PRO A 156 6.71 -1.66 20.00
CA PRO A 156 7.92 -1.81 20.77
C PRO A 156 7.90 -3.21 21.39
N THR A 157 8.81 -4.08 20.98
CA THR A 157 9.07 -5.34 21.67
C THR A 157 9.56 -5.01 23.08
N VAL A 158 8.66 -5.03 24.06
CA VAL A 158 9.02 -4.79 25.47
C VAL A 158 9.76 -6.02 25.98
N ILE A 159 11.10 -5.94 25.96
CA ILE A 159 11.95 -6.86 26.72
C ILE A 159 11.79 -6.48 28.20
N LEU A 160 11.04 -7.28 28.97
CA LEU A 160 10.97 -7.13 30.42
C LEU A 160 12.35 -7.42 31.03
N LYS A 161 13.18 -6.38 31.18
CA LYS A 161 14.36 -6.44 32.06
C LYS A 161 13.86 -6.41 33.50
N LEU A 162 13.92 -7.56 34.17
CA LEU A 162 13.58 -7.67 35.60
C LEU A 162 14.55 -6.82 36.43
N LYS A 163 13.99 -6.01 37.33
CA LYS A 163 14.72 -5.08 38.22
C LYS A 163 15.62 -5.82 39.23
N SER A 164 15.24 -7.04 39.59
CA SER A 164 15.96 -7.93 40.50
C SER A 164 15.90 -9.39 40.00
N PRO A 165 16.90 -10.23 40.34
CA PRO A 165 16.87 -11.64 39.98
C PRO A 165 15.69 -12.34 40.68
N VAL A 166 14.80 -12.96 39.91
CA VAL A 166 13.64 -13.73 40.40
C VAL A 166 13.85 -15.20 40.04
N GLU A 167 13.58 -16.11 40.99
CA GLU A 167 13.55 -17.55 40.71
C GLU A 167 12.32 -17.88 39.85
N ALA A 168 12.57 -18.19 38.58
CA ALA A 168 11.52 -18.68 37.70
C ALA A 168 11.39 -20.20 37.83
N ILE A 169 10.16 -20.69 37.97
CA ILE A 169 9.83 -22.11 37.94
C ILE A 169 9.43 -22.43 36.50
N LEU A 170 10.25 -23.20 35.79
CA LEU A 170 9.94 -23.63 34.43
C LEU A 170 8.80 -24.66 34.45
N LEU A 171 8.10 -24.82 33.32
CA LEU A 171 6.98 -25.77 33.15
C LEU A 171 7.34 -27.24 33.52
N MET A 172 8.62 -27.57 33.67
CA MET A 172 9.13 -28.86 34.13
C MET A 172 9.54 -28.88 35.63
N GLY A 173 9.14 -27.90 36.43
CA GLY A 173 9.47 -27.82 37.87
C GLY A 173 10.92 -27.43 38.19
N LEU A 174 11.77 -27.27 37.18
CA LEU A 174 13.14 -26.81 37.34
C LEU A 174 13.18 -25.33 37.74
N ARG A 175 13.75 -25.07 38.93
CA ARG A 175 14.02 -23.71 39.43
C ARG A 175 15.38 -23.25 38.93
N ARG A 176 15.43 -22.13 38.22
CA ARG A 176 16.68 -21.49 37.79
C ARG A 176 16.72 -20.06 38.31
N ARG A 177 17.80 -19.72 39.03
CA ARG A 177 18.10 -18.33 39.37
C ARG A 177 18.73 -17.65 38.17
N TYR A 178 17.99 -16.73 37.55
CA TYR A 178 18.52 -15.84 36.54
C TYR A 178 19.27 -14.70 37.23
N LYS A 179 20.60 -14.64 37.04
CA LYS A 179 21.42 -13.47 37.40
C LYS A 179 21.47 -12.50 36.22
N LYS A 180 21.69 -11.22 36.54
CA LYS A 180 21.88 -10.12 35.59
C LYS A 180 22.91 -10.45 34.51
#